data_AF-A0A950RZD8-F1
#
_entry.id   AF-A0A950RZD8-F1
#
_cell.length_a   1.000
_cell.length_b   1.000
_cell.length_c   1.000
_cell.angle_alpha   90.00
_cell.angle_beta   90.00
_cell.angle_gamma   90.00
#
_symmetry.space_group_name_H-M   'P 1'
#
loop_
_entity.id
_entity.type
_entity.pdbx_description
1 polymer ?
#
loop_
_entity_poly.entity_id
_entity_poly.type
_entity_poly.pdbx_seq_one_letter_code
_entity_poly.pdbx_strand_id
1 'polypeptide(L)'
;MILFVSGEYPPDVGGVGDYTERLRAALGNASCPSDVLSRREVGRWDARSLVRLVRRAPPEGIVHIQYQPAAFDLLGDVCLMPVVLRRTRPRVRVVTTLHDVRVPYLFPKAGRLRWRAVQLLAHSSHAVVAADERDLDALRPHKRYVIPIGSNVACAPPAGYDRAAFRQSLGISDLTLAYFGLLNASKGLDSLLQVFEIVLAARPHARLLLLGGSAGASDR
;
A
#
# COMPACT_ATOMS: atom_id res chain seq x y z
N MET A 1 22.28 5.59 1.35
CA MET A 1 21.17 5.63 2.33
C MET A 1 19.86 5.86 1.60
N ILE A 2 18.79 5.21 2.05
CA ILE A 2 17.42 5.35 1.50
C ILE A 2 16.52 5.98 2.56
N LEU A 3 15.78 7.02 2.22
CA LEU A 3 14.67 7.52 3.05
C LEU A 3 13.34 7.07 2.42
N PHE A 4 12.64 6.16 3.09
CA PHE A 4 11.28 5.81 2.72
C PHE A 4 10.31 6.89 3.18
N VAL A 5 9.32 7.23 2.36
CA VAL A 5 8.21 8.11 2.73
C VAL A 5 6.94 7.30 2.61
N SER A 6 6.31 7.00 3.76
CA SER A 6 5.15 6.12 3.81
C SER A 6 4.01 6.74 4.60
N GLY A 7 2.82 6.79 4.00
CA GLY A 7 1.63 7.39 4.61
C GLY A 7 1.18 6.69 5.89
N GLU A 8 1.46 5.40 5.99
CA GLU A 8 1.26 4.52 7.15
C GLU A 8 2.54 3.72 7.38
N TYR A 9 2.87 3.42 8.64
CA TYR A 9 4.03 2.58 8.97
C TYR A 9 3.81 1.91 10.34
N PRO A 10 4.29 0.68 10.56
CA PRO A 10 4.08 0.00 11.84
C PRO A 10 4.44 0.87 13.05
N PRO A 11 3.66 0.80 14.14
CA PRO A 11 2.49 -0.07 14.37
C PRO A 11 1.13 0.45 13.83
N ASP A 12 1.10 1.37 12.86
CA ASP A 12 -0.15 1.67 12.15
C ASP A 12 -0.60 0.44 11.34
N VAL A 13 -1.91 0.17 11.28
CA VAL A 13 -2.46 -1.00 10.55
C VAL A 13 -2.67 -0.65 9.09
N GLY A 14 -1.91 -1.28 8.19
CA GLY A 14 -2.10 -1.12 6.74
C GLY A 14 -1.06 -1.83 5.89
N GLY A 15 -1.47 -2.22 4.69
CA GLY A 15 -0.67 -3.06 3.79
C GLY A 15 0.56 -2.35 3.21
N VAL A 16 0.51 -1.02 3.05
CA VAL A 16 1.65 -0.23 2.57
C VAL A 16 2.73 -0.16 3.65
N GLY A 17 2.32 -0.01 4.91
CA GLY A 17 3.21 0.01 6.06
C GLY A 17 3.97 -1.31 6.20
N ASP A 18 3.23 -2.43 6.22
CA ASP A 18 3.80 -3.78 6.30
C ASP A 18 4.73 -4.08 5.13
N TYR A 19 4.33 -3.70 3.91
CA TYR A 19 5.15 -3.83 2.71
C TYR A 19 6.47 -3.04 2.86
N THR A 20 6.39 -1.80 3.34
CA THR A 20 7.55 -0.92 3.51
C THR A 20 8.50 -1.48 4.55
N GLU A 21 8.01 -1.99 5.68
CA GLU A 21 8.83 -2.62 6.71
C GLU A 21 9.58 -3.84 6.17
N ARG A 22 8.88 -4.73 5.45
CA ARG A 22 9.49 -5.93 4.83
C ARG A 22 10.53 -5.57 3.79
N LEU A 23 10.25 -4.59 2.94
CA LEU A 23 11.19 -4.10 1.95
C LEU A 23 12.44 -3.51 2.62
N ARG A 24 12.28 -2.73 3.69
CA ARG A 24 13.41 -2.20 4.47
C ARG A 24 14.26 -3.30 5.08
N ALA A 25 13.64 -4.32 5.67
CA ALA A 25 14.36 -5.46 6.23
C ALA A 25 15.17 -6.21 5.16
N ALA A 26 14.56 -6.50 4.00
CA ALA A 26 15.23 -7.15 2.88
C ALA A 26 16.41 -6.32 2.34
N LEU A 27 16.24 -5.00 2.22
CA LEU A 27 17.32 -4.08 1.81
C LEU A 27 18.42 -3.97 2.87
N GLY A 28 18.06 -4.02 4.16
CA GLY A 28 19.01 -4.07 5.26
C GLY A 28 19.93 -5.30 5.18
N ASN A 29 19.36 -6.47 4.86
CA ASN A 29 20.12 -7.70 4.61
C ASN A 29 21.06 -7.58 3.40
N ALA A 30 20.69 -6.77 2.40
CA ALA A 30 21.52 -6.40 1.26
C ALA A 30 22.46 -5.21 1.53
N SER A 31 22.71 -4.86 2.81
CA SER A 31 23.59 -3.75 3.22
C SER A 31 23.20 -2.38 2.67
N CYS A 32 21.91 -2.16 2.44
CA CYS A 32 21.35 -0.88 2.02
C CYS A 32 20.66 -0.20 3.21
N PRO A 33 21.36 0.70 3.96
CA PRO A 33 20.79 1.34 5.13
C PRO A 33 19.61 2.24 4.75
N SER A 34 18.53 2.16 5.54
CA SER A 34 17.30 2.88 5.28
C SER A 34 16.70 3.50 6.54
N ASP A 35 16.02 4.63 6.36
CA ASP A 35 15.21 5.32 7.37
C ASP A 35 13.78 5.52 6.83
N VAL A 36 12.82 5.86 7.69
CA VAL A 36 11.43 6.16 7.30
C VAL A 36 11.04 7.55 7.78
N LEU A 37 10.32 8.26 6.91
CA LEU A 37 9.48 9.39 7.25
C LEU A 37 8.02 8.93 7.18
N SER A 38 7.38 8.84 8.35
CA SER A 38 5.98 8.36 8.47
C SER A 38 5.03 9.44 8.97
N ARG A 39 3.72 9.14 8.96
CA ARG A 39 2.67 9.98 9.54
C ARG A 39 2.96 10.38 10.99
N ARG A 40 3.59 9.52 11.78
CA ARG A 40 3.94 9.80 13.18
C ARG A 40 4.90 10.99 13.31
N GLU A 41 5.80 11.15 12.36
CA GLU A 41 6.75 12.26 12.36
C GLU A 41 6.15 13.53 11.74
N VAL A 42 5.33 13.43 10.70
CA VAL A 42 4.77 14.62 10.03
C VAL A 42 3.45 15.11 10.63
N GLY A 43 2.73 14.25 11.35
CA GLY A 43 1.35 14.44 11.83
C GLY A 43 0.32 14.35 10.70
N ARG A 44 0.51 15.15 9.64
CA ARG A 44 -0.35 15.25 8.46
C ARG A 44 0.47 15.44 7.20
N TRP A 45 -0.03 14.93 6.08
CA TRP A 45 0.63 14.98 4.78
C TRP A 45 0.30 16.24 3.95
N ASP A 46 0.24 17.40 4.62
CA ASP A 46 0.05 18.70 3.95
C ASP A 46 1.39 19.38 3.61
N ALA A 47 1.37 20.64 3.18
CA ALA A 47 2.56 21.40 2.83
C ALA A 47 3.67 21.40 3.91
N ARG A 48 3.34 21.24 5.20
CA ARG A 48 4.36 21.14 6.27
C ARG A 48 5.18 19.85 6.16
N SER A 49 4.58 18.78 5.65
CA SER A 49 5.27 17.52 5.39
C SER A 49 6.36 17.67 4.32
N LEU A 50 6.20 18.59 3.35
CA LEU A 50 7.22 18.89 2.34
C LEU A 50 8.47 19.50 2.97
N VAL A 51 8.29 20.44 3.92
CA VAL A 51 9.41 21.03 4.66
C VAL A 51 10.12 19.96 5.49
N ARG A 52 9.36 19.10 6.18
CA ARG A 52 9.93 18.01 6.96
C ARG A 52 10.66 17.00 6.08
N LEU A 53 10.12 16.68 4.92
CA LEU A 53 10.74 15.82 3.91
C LEU A 53 12.08 16.39 3.46
N VAL A 54 12.14 17.67 3.10
CA VAL A 54 13.41 18.31 2.70
C VAL A 54 14.42 18.23 3.84
N ARG A 55 14.02 18.52 5.09
CA ARG A 55 14.92 18.44 6.25
C ARG A 55 15.45 17.03 6.52
N ARG A 56 14.62 16.01 6.38
CA ARG A 56 14.95 14.60 6.66
C ARG A 56 15.63 13.89 5.49
N ALA A 57 15.43 14.36 4.27
CA ALA A 57 16.09 13.79 3.10
C ALA A 57 17.62 13.74 3.33
N PRO A 58 18.30 12.71 2.84
CA PRO A 58 19.76 12.68 2.90
C PRO A 58 20.36 13.75 1.96
N PRO A 59 21.62 14.14 2.14
CA PRO A 59 22.31 15.04 1.21
C PRO A 59 22.47 14.41 -0.18
N GLU A 60 22.64 13.08 -0.23
CA GLU A 60 22.72 12.25 -1.43
C GLU A 60 22.14 10.86 -1.16
N GLY A 61 21.64 10.19 -2.19
CA GLY A 61 21.03 8.87 -2.07
C GLY A 61 19.62 8.83 -2.66
N ILE A 62 18.73 8.06 -2.05
CA ILE A 62 17.39 7.79 -2.58
C ILE A 62 16.33 8.25 -1.58
N VAL A 63 15.32 8.97 -2.06
CA VAL A 63 14.04 9.11 -1.38
C VAL A 63 13.03 8.20 -2.10
N HIS A 64 12.43 7.28 -1.38
CA HIS A 64 11.51 6.29 -1.93
C HIS A 64 10.09 6.47 -1.37
N ILE A 65 9.21 7.02 -2.20
CA ILE A 65 7.81 7.34 -1.84
C ILE A 65 6.95 6.09 -2.06
N GLN A 66 6.21 5.67 -1.03
CA GLN A 66 5.29 4.53 -1.04
C GLN A 66 3.86 5.04 -1.22
N TYR A 67 3.50 5.38 -2.45
CA TYR A 67 2.29 6.13 -2.76
C TYR A 67 1.02 5.28 -2.73
N GLN A 68 0.16 5.58 -1.76
CA GLN A 68 -1.25 5.21 -1.75
C GLN A 68 -2.04 6.43 -1.27
N PRO A 69 -2.92 7.04 -2.09
CA PRO A 69 -3.64 8.27 -1.75
C PRO A 69 -4.31 8.22 -0.38
N ALA A 70 -4.96 7.11 -0.03
CA ALA A 70 -5.63 6.95 1.25
C ALA A 70 -4.66 6.96 2.46
N ALA A 71 -3.46 6.38 2.31
CA ALA A 71 -2.44 6.43 3.35
C ALA A 71 -1.91 7.86 3.56
N PHE A 72 -2.03 8.72 2.55
CA PHE A 72 -1.61 10.11 2.56
C PHE A 72 -2.74 11.11 2.83
N ASP A 73 -3.78 10.71 3.59
CA ASP A 73 -4.94 11.54 3.94
C ASP A 73 -5.71 12.07 2.71
N LEU A 74 -5.56 11.42 1.55
CA LEU A 74 -6.03 11.89 0.25
C LEU A 74 -5.47 13.26 -0.14
N LEU A 75 -4.41 13.76 0.49
CA LEU A 75 -3.88 15.10 0.23
C LEU A 75 -2.98 15.12 -1.01
N GLY A 76 -3.16 16.14 -1.84
CA GLY A 76 -2.38 16.31 -3.07
C GLY A 76 -0.96 16.81 -2.89
N ASP A 77 -0.61 17.41 -1.74
CA ASP A 77 0.72 17.97 -1.49
C ASP A 77 1.84 16.95 -1.70
N VAL A 78 1.57 15.68 -1.39
CA VAL A 78 2.47 14.55 -1.59
C VAL A 78 2.90 14.40 -3.05
N CYS A 79 2.04 14.78 -3.99
CA CYS A 79 2.37 14.75 -5.43
C CYS A 79 3.46 15.78 -5.81
N LEU A 80 3.72 16.79 -4.98
CA LEU A 80 4.77 17.78 -5.18
C LEU A 80 6.14 17.33 -4.65
N MET A 81 6.21 16.24 -3.87
CA MET A 81 7.44 15.79 -3.22
C MET A 81 8.63 15.62 -4.17
N PRO A 82 8.50 14.96 -5.35
CA PRO A 82 9.66 14.79 -6.22
C PRO A 82 10.12 16.11 -6.83
N VAL A 83 9.20 17.03 -7.14
CA VAL A 83 9.52 18.38 -7.64
C VAL A 83 10.32 19.16 -6.58
N VAL A 84 9.83 19.18 -5.35
CA VAL A 84 10.48 19.87 -4.23
C VAL A 84 11.88 19.29 -3.97
N LEU A 85 12.01 17.96 -3.95
CA LEU A 85 13.30 17.30 -3.74
C LEU A 85 14.28 17.56 -4.88
N ARG A 86 13.83 17.52 -6.13
CA ARG A 86 14.71 17.81 -7.27
C ARG A 86 15.24 19.25 -7.24
N ARG A 87 14.43 20.20 -6.77
CA ARG A 87 14.84 21.61 -6.68
C ARG A 87 15.76 21.89 -5.50
N THR A 88 15.54 21.22 -4.37
CA THR A 88 16.26 21.50 -3.11
C THR A 88 17.41 20.56 -2.81
N ARG A 89 17.39 19.34 -3.37
CA ARG A 89 18.34 18.24 -3.15
C ARG A 89 18.72 17.58 -4.48
N PRO A 90 19.49 18.25 -5.35
CA PRO A 90 19.78 17.76 -6.71
C PRO A 90 20.55 16.43 -6.77
N ARG A 91 21.24 16.04 -5.69
CA ARG A 91 21.96 14.75 -5.57
C ARG A 91 21.08 13.59 -5.09
N VAL A 92 19.82 13.86 -4.75
CA VAL A 92 18.86 12.83 -4.33
C VAL A 92 18.08 12.32 -5.55
N ARG A 93 18.05 10.99 -5.69
CA ARG A 93 17.16 10.31 -6.62
C ARG A 93 15.82 10.02 -5.94
N VAL A 94 14.74 10.26 -6.67
CA VAL A 94 13.38 10.07 -6.14
C VAL A 94 12.76 8.90 -6.87
N VAL A 95 12.32 7.89 -6.12
CA VAL A 95 11.65 6.70 -6.64
C VAL A 95 10.25 6.63 -6.03
N THR A 96 9.23 6.38 -6.83
CA THR A 96 7.85 6.23 -6.34
C THR A 96 7.35 4.83 -6.61
N THR A 97 6.94 4.08 -5.59
CA THR A 97 6.10 2.89 -5.75
C THR A 97 4.64 3.30 -5.71
N LEU A 98 3.86 2.91 -6.71
CA LEU A 98 2.42 3.11 -6.77
C LEU A 98 1.73 1.84 -6.23
N HIS A 99 0.96 1.98 -5.15
CA HIS A 99 0.11 0.93 -4.60
C HIS A 99 -1.32 1.01 -5.13
N ASP A 100 -1.73 2.19 -5.57
CA ASP A 100 -2.86 2.42 -6.46
C ASP A 100 -2.67 3.74 -7.22
N VAL A 101 -3.49 3.99 -8.24
CA VAL A 101 -3.52 5.24 -9.02
C VAL A 101 -4.79 6.06 -8.78
N ARG A 102 -5.44 5.89 -7.62
CA ARG A 102 -6.60 6.71 -7.24
C ARG A 102 -6.17 8.18 -7.17
N VAL A 103 -7.12 9.07 -7.43
CA VAL A 103 -6.84 10.51 -7.48
C VAL A 103 -6.97 11.14 -6.08
N PRO A 104 -6.06 12.01 -5.66
CA PRO A 104 -6.15 12.68 -4.37
C PRO A 104 -7.21 13.80 -4.38
N TYR A 105 -7.63 14.22 -3.20
CA TYR A 105 -8.30 15.48 -2.99
C TYR A 105 -7.33 16.66 -3.16
N LEU A 106 -7.78 17.71 -3.86
CA LEU A 106 -7.06 18.98 -4.02
C LEU A 106 -7.90 20.13 -3.46
N PHE A 107 -9.06 20.36 -4.09
CA PHE A 107 -10.10 21.30 -3.70
C PHE A 107 -11.42 20.87 -4.37
N PRO A 108 -12.58 21.46 -4.00
CA PRO A 108 -13.86 21.11 -4.60
C PRO A 108 -13.82 21.31 -6.13
N LYS A 109 -14.36 20.34 -6.88
CA LYS A 109 -14.43 20.37 -8.36
C LYS A 109 -13.08 20.41 -9.09
N ALA A 110 -11.98 20.00 -8.44
CA ALA A 110 -10.66 19.93 -9.07
C ALA A 110 -10.58 19.02 -10.31
N GLY A 111 -11.54 18.10 -10.51
CA GLY A 111 -11.71 17.35 -11.75
C GLY A 111 -10.41 16.71 -12.27
N ARG A 112 -10.06 17.00 -13.52
CA ARG A 112 -8.86 16.51 -14.20
C ARG A 112 -7.54 16.93 -13.52
N LEU A 113 -7.54 17.97 -12.69
CA LEU A 113 -6.34 18.40 -11.98
C LEU A 113 -5.86 17.36 -10.97
N ARG A 114 -6.78 16.57 -10.40
CA ARG A 114 -6.41 15.49 -9.48
C ARG A 114 -5.60 14.41 -10.19
N TRP A 115 -5.99 14.07 -11.42
CA TRP A 115 -5.21 13.18 -12.28
C TRP A 115 -3.84 13.79 -12.64
N ARG A 116 -3.82 15.07 -13.01
CA ARG A 116 -2.56 15.79 -13.28
C ARG A 116 -1.61 15.81 -12.08
N ALA A 117 -2.12 15.81 -10.85
CA ALA A 117 -1.29 15.70 -9.65
C ALA A 117 -0.56 14.35 -9.58
N VAL A 118 -1.28 13.23 -9.79
CA VAL A 118 -0.65 11.90 -9.83
C VAL A 118 0.33 11.79 -11.01
N GLN A 119 -0.01 12.37 -12.17
CA GLN A 119 0.92 12.45 -13.30
C GLN A 119 2.17 13.26 -12.95
N LEU A 120 2.02 14.39 -12.25
CA LEU A 120 3.16 15.20 -11.81
C LEU A 120 4.08 14.38 -10.90
N LEU A 121 3.53 13.65 -9.93
CA LEU A 121 4.30 12.74 -9.08
C LEU A 121 5.10 11.75 -9.93
N ALA A 122 4.43 11.05 -10.85
CA ALA A 122 5.04 10.01 -11.67
C ALA A 122 6.14 10.55 -12.61
N HIS A 123 5.89 11.68 -13.29
CA HIS A 123 6.83 12.26 -14.26
C HIS A 123 7.98 13.03 -13.60
N SER A 124 7.78 13.56 -12.40
CA SER A 124 8.83 14.25 -11.66
C SER A 124 9.75 13.30 -10.89
N SER A 125 9.31 12.07 -10.61
CA SER A 125 10.15 10.99 -10.09
C SER A 125 11.18 10.50 -11.10
N HIS A 126 12.34 10.04 -10.60
CA HIS A 126 13.42 9.50 -11.43
C HIS A 126 13.17 8.06 -11.88
N ALA A 127 12.38 7.31 -11.11
CA ALA A 127 11.86 6.00 -11.48
C ALA A 127 10.51 5.78 -10.78
N VAL A 128 9.63 5.03 -11.43
CA VAL A 128 8.33 4.62 -10.90
C VAL A 128 8.26 3.10 -10.90
N VAL A 129 7.78 2.54 -9.80
CA VAL A 129 7.54 1.11 -9.61
C VAL A 129 6.03 0.92 -9.44
N ALA A 130 5.47 -0.13 -10.02
CA ALA A 130 4.12 -0.57 -9.71
C ALA A 130 4.05 -2.11 -9.69
N ALA A 131 3.01 -2.64 -9.06
CA ALA A 131 2.76 -4.08 -9.02
C ALA A 131 2.25 -4.63 -10.37
N ASP A 132 1.64 -3.76 -11.17
CA ASP A 132 0.93 -4.10 -12.41
C ASP A 132 1.25 -3.08 -13.52
N GLU A 133 1.30 -3.53 -14.77
CA GLU A 133 1.53 -2.68 -15.94
C GLU A 133 0.42 -1.63 -16.13
N ARG A 134 -0.83 -1.95 -15.76
CA ARG A 134 -2.00 -1.08 -15.94
C ARG A 134 -1.81 0.29 -15.28
N ASP A 135 -1.24 0.32 -14.08
CA ASP A 135 -0.97 1.56 -13.35
C ASP A 135 0.11 2.41 -14.04
N LEU A 136 1.15 1.75 -14.56
CA LEU A 136 2.23 2.40 -15.29
C LEU A 136 1.76 2.92 -16.66
N ASP A 137 0.90 2.18 -17.35
CA ASP A 137 0.37 2.57 -18.65
C ASP A 137 -0.62 3.73 -18.55
N ALA A 138 -1.37 3.82 -17.45
CA ALA A 138 -2.24 4.95 -17.18
C ALA A 138 -1.42 6.24 -17.02
N LEU A 139 -0.29 6.19 -16.30
CA LEU A 139 0.51 7.37 -15.97
C LEU A 139 1.66 7.66 -16.95
N ARG A 140 2.12 6.65 -17.70
CA ARG A 140 3.22 6.70 -18.69
C ARG A 140 4.51 7.38 -18.19
N PRO A 141 5.05 7.02 -17.01
CA PRO A 141 6.29 7.62 -16.52
C PRO A 141 7.50 7.25 -17.39
N HIS A 142 8.51 8.13 -17.42
CA HIS A 142 9.69 7.96 -18.28
C HIS A 142 10.52 6.71 -17.97
N LYS A 143 10.73 6.41 -16.68
CA LYS A 143 11.49 5.24 -16.23
C LYS A 143 10.60 4.42 -15.31
N ARG A 144 10.25 3.22 -15.75
CA ARG A 144 9.18 2.42 -15.16
C ARG A 144 9.62 0.98 -14.93
N TYR A 145 9.16 0.38 -13.84
CA TYR A 145 9.46 -0.98 -13.43
C TYR A 145 8.22 -1.67 -12.89
N VAL A 146 7.97 -2.89 -13.35
CA VAL A 146 6.96 -3.77 -12.77
C VAL A 146 7.65 -4.66 -11.75
N ILE A 147 7.26 -4.54 -10.49
CA ILE A 147 7.76 -5.39 -9.40
C ILE A 147 6.53 -5.92 -8.66
N PRO A 148 6.17 -7.21 -8.84
CA PRO A 148 5.02 -7.80 -8.17
C PRO A 148 5.13 -7.70 -6.65
N ILE A 149 3.99 -7.48 -5.98
CA ILE A 149 3.93 -7.42 -4.52
C ILE A 149 4.17 -8.80 -3.92
N GLY A 150 5.14 -8.89 -3.01
CA GLY A 150 5.36 -10.08 -2.18
C GLY A 150 4.34 -10.18 -1.04
N SER A 151 4.19 -11.37 -0.47
CA SER A 151 3.29 -11.57 0.68
C SER A 151 3.75 -10.79 1.91
N ASN A 152 2.85 -10.01 2.49
CA ASN A 152 3.06 -9.36 3.79
C ASN A 152 2.85 -10.33 4.98
N VAL A 153 2.34 -11.54 4.71
CA VAL A 153 2.08 -12.58 5.71
C VAL A 153 3.10 -13.69 5.55
N ALA A 154 3.60 -14.22 6.67
CA ALA A 154 4.48 -15.38 6.63
C ALA A 154 3.76 -16.59 6.05
N CYS A 155 4.36 -17.24 5.05
CA CYS A 155 3.84 -18.47 4.46
C CYS A 155 4.26 -19.70 5.27
N ALA A 156 4.09 -19.64 6.59
CA ALA A 156 4.38 -20.76 7.49
C ALA A 156 3.42 -20.72 8.69
N PRO A 157 2.84 -21.86 9.08
CA PRO A 157 2.08 -21.93 10.31
C PRO A 157 3.01 -21.75 11.53
N PRO A 158 2.47 -21.33 12.70
CA PRO A 158 3.26 -21.19 13.92
C PRO A 158 3.84 -22.55 14.36
N ALA A 159 4.91 -22.51 15.15
CA ALA A 159 5.49 -23.71 15.73
C ALA A 159 4.43 -24.47 16.56
N GLY A 160 4.37 -25.79 16.38
CA GLY A 160 3.38 -26.64 17.05
C GLY A 160 1.96 -26.55 16.48
N TYR A 161 1.78 -25.97 15.29
CA TYR A 161 0.47 -25.95 14.63
C TYR A 161 -0.03 -27.36 14.30
N ASP A 162 -1.08 -27.78 14.99
CA ASP A 162 -1.86 -28.98 14.67
C ASP A 162 -3.13 -28.58 13.92
N ARG A 163 -3.19 -28.98 12.64
CA ARG A 163 -4.33 -28.71 11.77
C ARG A 163 -5.63 -29.33 12.29
N ALA A 164 -5.59 -30.53 12.86
CA ALA A 164 -6.78 -31.22 13.35
C ALA A 164 -7.34 -30.50 14.59
N ALA A 165 -6.47 -30.22 15.56
CA ALA A 165 -6.84 -29.47 16.76
C ALA A 165 -7.38 -28.06 16.43
N PHE A 166 -6.73 -27.34 15.51
CA PHE A 166 -7.18 -26.01 15.08
C PHE A 166 -8.53 -26.03 14.35
N ARG A 167 -8.76 -27.02 13.47
CA ARG A 167 -10.05 -27.17 12.80
C ARG A 167 -11.15 -27.52 13.80
N GLN A 168 -10.85 -28.40 14.76
CA GLN A 168 -11.78 -28.76 15.82
C GLN A 168 -12.14 -27.55 16.70
N SER A 169 -11.17 -26.71 17.09
CA SER A 169 -11.42 -25.53 17.91
C SER A 169 -12.31 -24.48 17.22
N LEU A 170 -12.27 -24.41 15.89
CA LEU A 170 -13.11 -23.51 15.09
C LEU A 170 -14.42 -24.16 14.61
N GLY A 171 -14.68 -25.42 14.97
CA GLY A 171 -15.83 -26.19 14.48
C GLY A 171 -15.86 -26.35 12.96
N ILE A 172 -14.70 -26.33 12.31
CA ILE A 172 -14.56 -26.39 10.85
C ILE A 172 -14.90 -27.80 10.36
N SER A 173 -15.89 -27.89 9.47
CA SER A 173 -16.33 -29.14 8.82
C SER A 173 -15.47 -29.48 7.60
N ASP A 174 -15.74 -30.61 6.94
CA ASP A 174 -14.98 -31.08 5.78
C ASP A 174 -14.74 -30.01 4.72
N LEU A 175 -15.82 -29.37 4.22
CA LEU A 175 -15.72 -28.29 3.24
C LEU A 175 -15.84 -26.93 3.93
N THR A 176 -14.78 -26.15 3.85
CA THR A 176 -14.76 -24.81 4.40
C THR A 176 -14.06 -23.86 3.45
N LEU A 177 -14.77 -22.81 3.06
CA LEU A 177 -14.27 -21.73 2.23
C LEU A 177 -13.84 -20.59 3.14
N ALA A 178 -12.63 -20.07 2.94
CA ALA A 178 -12.13 -18.91 3.67
C ALA A 178 -11.98 -17.74 2.69
N TYR A 179 -12.61 -16.63 3.04
CA TYR A 179 -12.40 -15.34 2.40
C TYR A 179 -11.47 -14.51 3.28
N PHE A 180 -10.39 -13.96 2.71
CA PHE A 180 -9.46 -13.09 3.43
C PHE A 180 -9.37 -11.73 2.75
N GLY A 181 -9.83 -10.68 3.42
CA GLY A 181 -9.85 -9.32 2.88
C GLY A 181 -10.81 -8.38 3.60
N LEU A 182 -10.73 -7.08 3.29
CA LEU A 182 -11.65 -6.08 3.82
C LEU A 182 -13.09 -6.39 3.39
N LEU A 183 -14.02 -6.38 4.33
CA LEU A 183 -15.44 -6.64 4.08
C LEU A 183 -16.11 -5.39 3.52
N ASN A 184 -16.00 -5.19 2.19
CA ASN A 184 -16.67 -4.10 1.48
C ASN A 184 -17.27 -4.58 0.14
N ALA A 185 -18.23 -3.82 -0.40
CA ALA A 185 -18.97 -4.18 -1.61
C ALA A 185 -18.06 -4.38 -2.85
N SER A 186 -16.94 -3.65 -2.94
CA SER A 186 -16.01 -3.76 -4.07
C SER A 186 -15.22 -5.07 -4.10
N LYS A 187 -15.24 -5.84 -3.02
CA LYS A 187 -14.47 -7.10 -2.89
C LYS A 187 -15.29 -8.35 -3.19
N GLY A 188 -16.45 -8.19 -3.83
CA GLY A 188 -17.23 -9.31 -4.38
C GLY A 188 -17.89 -10.19 -3.34
N LEU A 189 -18.13 -9.67 -2.13
CA LEU A 189 -18.77 -10.43 -1.05
C LEU A 189 -20.18 -10.89 -1.45
N ASP A 190 -20.92 -10.06 -2.17
CA ASP A 190 -22.27 -10.41 -2.65
C ASP A 190 -22.22 -11.62 -3.60
N SER A 191 -21.29 -11.61 -4.55
CA SER A 191 -21.08 -12.73 -5.48
C SER A 191 -20.64 -14.00 -4.73
N LEU A 192 -19.78 -13.86 -3.71
CA LEU A 192 -19.36 -14.98 -2.88
C LEU A 192 -20.54 -15.60 -2.12
N LEU A 193 -21.41 -14.78 -1.53
CA LEU A 193 -22.58 -15.25 -0.81
C LEU A 193 -23.56 -15.98 -1.73
N GLN A 194 -23.84 -15.42 -2.92
CA GLN A 194 -24.69 -16.07 -3.94
C GLN A 194 -24.14 -17.42 -4.38
N VAL A 195 -22.83 -17.52 -4.63
CA VAL A 195 -22.20 -18.79 -4.99
C VAL A 195 -22.24 -19.77 -3.82
N PHE A 196 -22.10 -19.28 -2.59
CA PHE A 196 -22.10 -20.13 -1.40
C PHE A 196 -23.48 -20.76 -1.13
N GLU A 197 -24.59 -20.10 -1.50
CA GLU A 197 -25.93 -20.72 -1.45
C GLU A 197 -26.01 -21.98 -2.33
N ILE A 198 -25.42 -21.95 -3.52
CA ILE A 198 -25.35 -23.11 -4.42
C ILE A 198 -24.50 -24.22 -3.78
N VAL A 199 -23.39 -23.87 -3.14
CA VAL A 199 -22.54 -24.83 -2.42
C VAL A 199 -23.31 -25.48 -1.27
N LEU A 200 -24.08 -24.72 -0.49
CA LEU A 200 -24.88 -25.23 0.62
C LEU A 200 -25.95 -26.22 0.16
N ALA A 201 -26.57 -25.98 -1.00
CA ALA A 201 -27.56 -26.91 -1.58
C ALA A 201 -26.96 -28.30 -1.86
N ALA A 202 -25.69 -28.36 -2.30
CA ALA A 202 -24.98 -29.61 -2.56
C ALA A 202 -24.25 -30.18 -1.32
N ARG A 203 -23.86 -29.32 -0.38
CA ARG A 203 -23.06 -29.65 0.81
C ARG A 203 -23.64 -28.90 2.02
N PRO A 204 -24.70 -29.42 2.68
CA PRO A 204 -25.39 -28.73 3.77
C PRO A 204 -24.52 -28.37 4.98
N HIS A 205 -23.39 -29.05 5.15
CA HIS A 205 -22.44 -28.81 6.23
C HIS A 205 -21.26 -27.92 5.84
N ALA A 206 -21.23 -27.35 4.63
CA ALA A 206 -20.17 -26.44 4.23
C ALA A 206 -20.17 -25.17 5.08
N ARG A 207 -18.99 -24.60 5.34
CA ARG A 207 -18.85 -23.34 6.08
C ARG A 207 -18.14 -22.28 5.26
N LEU A 208 -18.53 -21.02 5.44
CA LEU A 208 -17.84 -19.85 4.91
C LEU A 208 -17.26 -19.06 6.08
N LEU A 209 -15.93 -18.92 6.14
CA LEU A 209 -15.25 -18.03 7.08
C LEU A 209 -14.88 -16.74 6.37
N LEU A 210 -15.30 -15.62 6.95
CA LEU A 210 -14.93 -14.29 6.52
C LEU A 210 -13.85 -13.76 7.47
N LEU A 211 -12.63 -13.61 6.97
CA LEU A 211 -11.45 -13.17 7.70
C LEU A 211 -11.08 -11.76 7.24
N GLY A 212 -11.42 -10.74 8.04
CA GLY A 212 -11.08 -9.36 7.71
C GLY A 212 -11.72 -8.34 8.63
N GLY A 213 -11.23 -7.10 8.58
CA GLY A 213 -11.83 -5.96 9.26
C GLY A 213 -12.99 -5.35 8.48
N SER A 214 -13.90 -4.68 9.18
CA SER A 214 -14.85 -3.74 8.57
C SER A 214 -14.07 -2.55 8.00
N ALA A 215 -14.36 -2.19 6.74
CA ALA A 215 -13.86 -1.02 5.99
C ALA A 215 -12.51 -0.43 6.47
N GLY A 216 -11.44 -0.62 5.67
CA GLY A 216 -10.17 0.06 5.90
C GLY A 216 -10.34 1.57 5.94
N ALA A 217 -9.41 2.29 6.60
CA ALA A 217 -9.45 3.75 6.74
C ALA A 217 -9.56 4.53 5.39
N SER A 218 -9.40 3.84 4.26
CA SER A 218 -9.56 4.34 2.89
C SER A 218 -11.00 4.43 2.38
N ASP A 219 -11.98 3.84 3.08
CA ASP A 219 -13.40 3.75 2.66
C ASP A 219 -14.34 4.57 3.58
N ARG A 220 -13.80 5.50 4.37
CA ARG A 220 -14.59 6.50 5.13
C ARG A 220 -14.61 7.86 4.44
#